data_AF-A0A1R2AMV1-F1
#
_entry.id   AF-A0A1R2AMV1-F1
#
_cell.length_a   1.000
_cell.length_b   1.000
_cell.length_c   1.000
_cell.angle_alpha   90.00
_cell.angle_beta   90.00
_cell.angle_gamma   90.00
#
_symmetry.space_group_name_H-M   'P 1'
#
loop_
_entity.id
_entity.type
_entity.pdbx_description
1 polymer ?
#
loop_
_entity_poly.entity_id
_entity_poly.type
_entity_poly.pdbx_seq_one_letter_code
_entity_poly.pdbx_strand_id
1 'polypeptide(L)'
;MDAVKDTESFRTMVYHYITLEELCAKHEIDLHKGLTDEAAAAKIKVLGPNKLSKKKANPWYCMFLKTLLGFFSLLLWTGSFLCLIAYGTKPESTHNTSRTKCPVCYERHKNFKTCLKQAGLFKKNKVNTKTYLHHLDAKEKK
;
A
#
# COMPACT_ATOMS: atom_id res chain seq x y z
N MET A 1 -0.15 27.92 -12.74
CA MET A 1 0.64 29.07 -13.23
C MET A 1 0.86 30.14 -12.16
N ASP A 2 0.20 30.06 -10.99
CA ASP A 2 0.23 31.14 -9.99
C ASP A 2 1.53 31.16 -9.16
N ALA A 3 2.08 29.99 -8.82
CA ALA A 3 3.33 29.90 -8.05
C ALA A 3 4.54 30.55 -8.76
N VAL A 4 4.57 30.54 -10.09
CA VAL A 4 5.66 31.16 -10.88
C VAL A 4 5.51 32.69 -10.88
N LYS A 5 4.28 33.22 -10.92
CA LYS A 5 4.05 34.68 -10.90
C LYS A 5 4.49 35.32 -9.59
N ASP A 6 4.22 34.67 -8.46
CA ASP A 6 4.62 35.18 -7.15
C ASP A 6 6.16 35.27 -7.06
N THR A 7 6.89 34.25 -7.53
CA THR A 7 8.36 34.26 -7.53
C THR A 7 8.95 35.37 -8.39
N GLU A 8 8.33 35.72 -9.51
CA GLU A 8 8.77 36.82 -10.37
C GLU A 8 8.60 38.19 -9.70
N SER A 9 7.56 38.36 -8.88
CA SER A 9 7.33 39.61 -8.14
C SER A 9 8.41 39.87 -7.08
N PHE A 10 8.87 38.83 -6.38
CA PHE A 10 9.99 38.93 -5.43
C PHE A 10 11.32 39.22 -6.13
N ARG A 11 11.55 38.59 -7.29
CA ARG A 11 12.78 38.80 -8.08
C ARG A 11 12.93 40.24 -8.56
N THR A 12 11.82 40.90 -8.84
CA THR A 12 11.75 42.27 -9.39
C THR A 12 11.44 43.32 -8.33
N MET A 13 11.62 43.01 -7.03
CA MET A 13 11.41 43.98 -5.95
C MET A 13 12.60 44.92 -5.75
N VAL A 14 12.26 46.19 -5.66
CA VAL A 14 13.10 47.30 -6.14
C VAL A 14 13.05 48.51 -5.19
N TYR A 15 12.23 48.41 -4.15
CA TYR A 15 11.87 49.49 -3.24
C TYR A 15 13.04 50.05 -2.40
N HIS A 16 14.15 49.31 -2.27
CA HIS A 16 15.26 49.68 -1.40
C HIS A 16 16.32 50.56 -2.09
N TYR A 17 16.25 50.74 -3.41
CA TYR A 17 17.21 51.55 -4.16
C TYR A 17 16.60 52.81 -4.80
N ILE A 18 15.27 52.97 -4.75
CA ILE A 18 14.56 54.15 -5.25
C ILE A 18 14.58 55.27 -4.21
N THR A 19 14.30 56.50 -4.64
CA THR A 19 14.24 57.64 -3.73
C THR A 19 12.99 57.59 -2.84
N LEU A 20 13.04 58.25 -1.69
CA LEU A 20 11.92 58.31 -0.75
C LEU A 20 10.69 59.00 -1.36
N GLU A 21 10.89 60.00 -2.22
CA GLU A 21 9.82 60.73 -2.92
C GLU A 21 9.08 59.80 -3.90
N GLU A 22 9.81 59.02 -4.69
CA GLU A 22 9.24 58.03 -5.60
C GLU A 22 8.51 56.90 -4.86
N LEU A 23 9.05 56.46 -3.72
CA LEU A 23 8.41 55.47 -2.86
C LEU A 23 7.09 55.99 -2.28
N CYS A 24 7.07 57.23 -1.80
CA CYS A 24 5.88 57.88 -1.26
C CYS A 24 4.82 58.10 -2.34
N ALA A 25 5.22 58.53 -3.53
CA ALA A 25 4.32 58.68 -4.68
C ALA A 25 3.71 57.33 -5.11
N LYS A 26 4.51 56.26 -5.12
CA LYS A 26 4.06 54.92 -5.53
C LYS A 26 3.09 54.27 -4.54
N HIS A 27 3.23 54.55 -3.25
CA HIS A 27 2.38 53.98 -2.20
C HIS A 27 1.31 54.94 -1.67
N GLU A 28 1.27 56.18 -2.16
CA GLU A 28 0.35 57.24 -1.71
C GLU A 28 0.43 57.43 -0.19
N ILE A 29 1.65 57.64 0.33
CA ILE A 29 1.91 57.84 1.76
C ILE A 29 2.68 59.14 1.99
N ASP A 30 2.42 59.79 3.14
CA ASP A 30 3.22 60.90 3.61
C ASP A 30 4.43 60.40 4.41
N LEU A 31 5.61 60.96 4.15
CA LEU A 31 6.85 60.55 4.83
C LEU A 31 6.81 60.81 6.34
N HIS A 32 6.19 61.93 6.77
CA HIS A 32 6.18 62.35 8.17
C HIS A 32 4.93 61.89 8.94
N LYS A 33 3.77 61.85 8.29
CA LYS A 33 2.49 61.54 8.93
C LYS A 33 2.03 60.10 8.69
N GLY A 34 2.63 59.40 7.73
CA GLY A 34 2.22 58.05 7.34
C GLY A 34 0.90 58.04 6.57
N LEU A 35 0.12 56.97 6.74
CA LEU A 35 -1.18 56.80 6.09
C LEU A 35 -2.29 57.12 7.11
N THR A 36 -3.39 57.75 6.66
CA THR A 36 -4.55 58.01 7.52
C THR A 36 -5.29 56.72 7.87
N ASP A 37 -5.95 56.68 9.03
CA ASP A 37 -6.67 55.50 9.51
C ASP A 37 -7.78 55.05 8.53
N GLU A 38 -8.45 56.00 7.88
CA GLU A 38 -9.47 55.72 6.86
C GLU A 38 -8.87 55.06 5.60
N ALA A 39 -7.73 55.58 5.12
CA ALA A 39 -7.04 55.01 3.96
C ALA A 39 -6.41 53.64 4.30
N ALA A 40 -5.91 53.47 5.52
CA ALA A 40 -5.43 52.17 6.00
C ALA A 40 -6.57 51.14 6.03
N ALA A 41 -7.74 51.50 6.56
CA ALA A 41 -8.91 50.63 6.58
C ALA A 41 -9.41 50.29 5.15
N ALA A 42 -9.37 51.24 4.22
CA ALA A 42 -9.69 50.99 2.82
C ALA A 42 -8.71 50.01 2.17
N LYS A 43 -7.40 50.17 2.39
CA LYS A 43 -6.38 49.25 1.87
C LYS A 43 -6.50 47.85 2.47
N ILE A 44 -6.84 47.72 3.75
CA ILE A 44 -7.07 46.40 4.40
C ILE A 44 -8.28 45.68 3.79
N LYS A 45 -9.35 46.39 3.42
CA LYS A 45 -10.52 45.79 2.75
C LYS A 45 -10.17 45.22 1.37
N VAL A 46 -9.24 45.85 0.65
CA VAL A 46 -8.83 45.44 -0.71
C VAL A 46 -7.74 44.36 -0.69
N LEU A 47 -6.68 44.56 0.09
CA LEU A 47 -5.51 43.67 0.14
C LEU A 47 -5.69 42.49 1.11
N GLY A 48 -6.65 42.60 2.01
CA GLY A 48 -6.85 41.66 3.10
C GLY A 48 -5.90 41.92 4.29
N PRO A 49 -6.08 41.19 5.40
CA PRO A 49 -5.21 41.32 6.56
C PRO A 49 -3.80 40.83 6.23
N ASN A 50 -2.77 41.50 6.76
CA ASN A 50 -1.37 41.06 6.68
C ASN A 50 -1.13 39.82 7.55
N LYS A 51 -1.69 38.68 7.12
CA LYS A 51 -1.59 37.39 7.78
C LYS A 51 -1.32 36.33 6.73
N LEU A 52 -0.30 35.51 6.98
CA LEU A 52 0.00 34.38 6.12
C LEU A 52 -1.22 33.46 6.01
N SER A 53 -1.66 33.23 4.78
CA SER A 53 -2.71 32.27 4.49
C SER A 53 -2.22 30.88 4.89
N LYS A 54 -2.91 30.24 5.85
CA LYS A 54 -2.60 28.86 6.22
C LYS A 54 -2.98 27.96 5.05
N LYS A 55 -2.02 27.18 4.55
CA LYS A 55 -2.31 26.14 3.56
C LYS A 55 -3.39 25.20 4.12
N LYS A 56 -4.38 24.87 3.30
CA LYS A 56 -5.40 23.88 3.67
C LYS A 56 -4.71 22.57 4.04
N ALA A 57 -4.87 22.13 5.28
CA ALA A 57 -4.35 20.86 5.73
C ALA A 57 -5.17 19.74 5.07
N ASN A 58 -4.50 18.79 4.43
CA ASN A 58 -5.16 17.56 4.03
C ASN A 58 -5.34 16.69 5.28
N PRO A 59 -6.51 16.08 5.47
CA PRO A 59 -6.70 15.16 6.59
C PRO A 59 -5.82 13.92 6.40
N TRP A 60 -5.41 13.29 7.51
CA TRP A 60 -4.43 12.21 7.50
C TRP A 60 -4.82 11.01 6.63
N TYR A 61 -6.11 10.63 6.62
CA TYR A 61 -6.60 9.52 5.79
C TYR A 61 -6.44 9.80 4.27
N CYS A 62 -6.57 11.05 3.83
CA CYS A 62 -6.34 11.41 2.43
C CYS A 62 -4.86 11.28 2.04
N MET A 63 -3.94 11.53 2.97
CA MET A 63 -2.51 11.33 2.75
C MET A 63 -2.17 9.85 2.69
N PHE A 64 -2.77 9.05 3.58
CA PHE A 64 -2.62 7.60 3.59
C PHE A 64 -3.13 6.94 2.29
N LEU A 65 -4.32 7.32 1.81
CA LEU A 65 -4.86 6.80 0.55
C LEU A 65 -3.98 7.16 -0.66
N LYS A 66 -3.37 8.34 -0.67
CA LYS A 66 -2.40 8.73 -1.70
C LYS A 66 -1.17 7.80 -1.72
N THR A 67 -0.70 7.38 -0.55
CA THR A 67 0.41 6.40 -0.44
C THR A 67 -0.02 5.00 -0.87
N LEU A 68 -1.25 4.58 -0.54
CA LEU A 68 -1.79 3.27 -0.92
C LEU A 68 -2.14 3.13 -2.41
N LEU A 69 -2.46 4.23 -3.10
CA LEU A 69 -2.81 4.24 -4.53
C LEU A 69 -1.63 4.64 -5.44
N GLY A 70 -0.39 4.50 -4.96
CA GLY A 70 0.80 4.66 -5.78
C GLY A 70 0.88 3.60 -6.89
N PHE A 71 1.65 3.89 -7.95
CA PHE A 71 1.79 3.02 -9.12
C PHE A 71 2.14 1.57 -8.74
N PHE A 72 3.15 1.37 -7.91
CA PHE A 72 3.56 0.04 -7.46
C PHE A 72 2.48 -0.67 -6.61
N SER A 73 1.80 0.07 -5.74
CA SER A 73 0.73 -0.48 -4.91
C SER A 73 -0.46 -0.97 -5.75
N LEU A 74 -0.78 -0.28 -6.86
CA LEU A 74 -1.85 -0.71 -7.78
C LEU A 74 -1.53 -2.06 -8.45
N LEU A 75 -0.26 -2.34 -8.77
CA LEU A 75 0.16 -3.65 -9.27
C LEU A 75 -0.06 -4.77 -8.24
N LEU A 76 0.17 -4.47 -6.95
CA LEU A 76 -0.08 -5.44 -5.88
C LEU A 76 -1.58 -5.68 -5.66
N TRP A 77 -2.40 -4.62 -5.76
CA TRP A 77 -3.85 -4.75 -5.68
C TRP A 77 -4.41 -5.63 -6.80
N THR A 78 -4.00 -5.42 -8.05
CA THR A 78 -4.45 -6.27 -9.17
C THR A 78 -4.00 -7.72 -9.02
N GLY A 79 -2.78 -7.96 -8.54
CA GLY A 79 -2.30 -9.30 -8.21
C GLY A 79 -3.13 -9.99 -7.12
N SER A 80 -3.43 -9.26 -6.03
CA SER A 80 -4.29 -9.76 -4.96
C SER A 80 -5.69 -10.13 -5.47
N PHE A 81 -6.31 -9.27 -6.27
CA PHE A 81 -7.62 -9.57 -6.87
C PHE A 81 -7.57 -10.78 -7.81
N LEU A 82 -6.53 -10.90 -8.63
CA LEU A 82 -6.36 -12.04 -9.54
C LEU A 82 -6.23 -13.37 -8.76
N CYS A 83 -5.50 -13.37 -7.64
CA CYS A 83 -5.37 -14.54 -6.78
C CYS A 83 -6.68 -14.94 -6.10
N LEU A 84 -7.48 -13.97 -5.66
CA LEU A 84 -8.80 -14.21 -5.07
C LEU A 84 -9.78 -14.77 -6.11
N ILE A 85 -9.81 -14.21 -7.32
CA ILE A 85 -10.64 -14.71 -8.44
C ILE A 85 -10.24 -16.15 -8.79
N ALA A 86 -8.94 -16.44 -8.91
CA ALA A 86 -8.44 -17.78 -9.18
C ALA A 86 -8.70 -18.81 -8.05
N TYR A 87 -8.94 -18.35 -6.83
CA TYR A 87 -9.42 -19.20 -5.74
C TYR A 87 -10.92 -19.46 -5.85
N GLY A 88 -11.71 -18.41 -6.10
CA GLY A 88 -13.16 -18.51 -6.24
C GLY A 88 -13.62 -19.36 -7.43
N THR A 89 -12.82 -19.45 -8.50
CA THR A 89 -13.16 -20.26 -9.69
C THR A 89 -12.80 -21.74 -9.57
N LYS A 90 -12.25 -22.21 -8.43
CA LYS A 90 -11.95 -23.63 -8.25
C LYS A 90 -13.27 -24.41 -8.12
N PRO A 91 -13.60 -25.32 -9.05
CA PRO A 91 -14.74 -26.21 -8.85
C PRO A 91 -14.42 -27.11 -7.65
N GLU A 92 -15.35 -27.19 -6.72
CA GLU A 92 -15.38 -28.24 -5.70
C GLU A 92 -15.37 -29.57 -6.43
N SER A 93 -14.19 -30.17 -6.58
CA SER A 93 -14.12 -31.57 -6.98
C SER A 93 -14.39 -32.36 -5.73
N THR A 94 -15.62 -32.82 -5.57
CA THR A 94 -16.01 -33.85 -4.60
C THR A 94 -15.34 -35.18 -5.00
N HIS A 95 -14.01 -35.23 -4.98
CA HIS A 95 -13.20 -36.43 -4.81
C HIS A 95 -11.75 -36.07 -4.46
N ASN A 96 -11.38 -36.39 -3.22
CA ASN A 96 -10.06 -36.39 -2.57
C ASN A 96 -9.59 -35.14 -1.80
N THR A 97 -9.80 -35.23 -0.49
CA THR A 97 -8.86 -34.78 0.54
C THR A 97 -7.40 -34.96 0.10
N SER A 98 -6.62 -33.88 0.18
CA SER A 98 -5.14 -33.81 0.11
C SER A 98 -4.45 -34.22 -1.21
N ARG A 99 -4.43 -33.32 -2.21
CA ARG A 99 -3.34 -33.27 -3.20
C ARG A 99 -2.15 -32.44 -2.67
N THR A 100 -1.52 -32.89 -1.59
CA THR A 100 -0.20 -32.37 -1.19
C THR A 100 0.87 -33.00 -2.07
N LYS A 101 1.71 -32.17 -2.72
CA LYS A 101 2.92 -32.66 -3.39
C LYS A 101 3.79 -33.39 -2.35
N CYS A 102 4.30 -34.57 -2.68
CA CYS A 102 5.21 -35.28 -1.79
C CYS A 102 6.50 -34.45 -1.60
N PRO A 103 6.97 -34.19 -0.36
CA PRO A 103 8.15 -33.36 -0.11
C PRO A 103 9.46 -33.98 -0.61
N VAL A 104 9.45 -35.26 -1.01
CA VAL A 104 10.63 -35.99 -1.49
C VAL A 104 10.79 -35.91 -3.01
N CYS A 105 9.69 -36.00 -3.78
CA CYS A 105 9.72 -36.21 -5.23
C CYS A 105 9.15 -35.03 -6.05
N TYR A 106 8.50 -34.03 -5.43
CA TYR A 106 7.81 -32.84 -6.01
C TYR A 106 6.91 -33.08 -7.26
N GLU A 107 6.72 -34.34 -7.67
CA GLU A 107 5.79 -34.80 -8.69
C GLU A 107 4.45 -35.23 -8.10
N ARG A 108 3.42 -35.21 -8.96
CA ARG A 108 2.02 -35.41 -8.57
C ARG A 108 1.65 -36.89 -8.63
N HIS A 109 1.83 -37.62 -7.53
CA HIS A 109 1.42 -39.03 -7.42
C HIS A 109 0.05 -39.19 -6.76
N LYS A 110 -0.70 -40.21 -7.17
CA LYS A 110 -2.06 -40.47 -6.65
C LYS A 110 -2.09 -41.00 -5.21
N ASN A 111 -1.01 -41.62 -4.70
CA ASN A 111 -0.89 -42.15 -3.32
C ASN A 111 0.57 -42.22 -2.83
N PHE A 112 0.82 -42.09 -1.52
CA PHE A 112 2.18 -42.18 -0.91
C PHE A 112 2.91 -43.49 -1.23
N LYS A 113 2.16 -44.61 -1.29
CA LYS A 113 2.67 -45.95 -1.63
C LYS A 113 3.31 -46.02 -3.03
N THR A 114 2.89 -45.18 -3.98
CA THR A 114 3.45 -45.21 -5.34
C THR A 114 4.79 -44.46 -5.46
N CYS A 115 5.03 -43.38 -4.69
CA CYS A 115 6.36 -42.73 -4.65
C CYS A 115 7.39 -43.62 -3.90
N LEU A 116 7.00 -44.33 -2.83
CA LEU A 116 7.89 -45.30 -2.14
C LEU A 116 8.33 -46.47 -3.04
N LYS A 117 7.48 -46.90 -3.98
CA LYS A 117 7.80 -48.00 -4.91
C LYS A 117 8.80 -47.57 -5.99
N GLN A 118 8.76 -46.30 -6.42
CA GLN A 118 9.72 -45.73 -7.39
C GLN A 118 11.06 -45.39 -6.75
N ALA A 119 11.08 -45.04 -5.45
CA ALA A 119 12.29 -44.74 -4.69
C ALA A 119 13.14 -45.99 -4.32
N GLY A 120 12.76 -47.20 -4.77
CA GLY A 120 13.55 -48.43 -4.57
C GLY A 120 13.66 -48.93 -3.11
N LEU A 121 12.95 -48.34 -2.15
CA LEU A 121 13.09 -48.61 -0.71
C LEU A 121 12.09 -49.66 -0.16
N PHE A 122 11.59 -50.58 -1.00
CA PHE A 122 10.80 -51.72 -0.52
C PHE A 122 11.63 -53.01 -0.60
N LYS A 123 12.55 -53.21 0.36
CA LYS A 123 13.10 -54.56 0.61
C LYS A 123 11.92 -55.45 0.99
N LYS A 124 11.62 -56.46 0.16
CA LYS A 124 10.69 -57.54 0.48
C LYS A 124 11.18 -58.24 1.75
N ASN A 125 10.63 -57.90 2.91
CA ASN A 125 10.72 -58.75 4.08
C ASN A 125 9.45 -59.60 4.11
N LYS A 126 9.56 -60.84 3.63
CA LYS A 126 8.53 -61.88 3.79
C LYS A 126 8.47 -62.23 5.28
N VAL A 127 7.65 -61.51 6.06
CA VAL A 127 7.17 -62.06 7.33
C VAL A 127 6.00 -62.97 6.99
N ASN A 128 6.20 -64.27 7.22
CA ASN A 128 5.20 -65.31 7.03
C ASN A 128 4.13 -65.18 8.12
N THR A 129 2.97 -64.63 7.78
CA THR A 129 1.86 -64.37 8.71
C THR A 129 0.98 -65.60 8.98
N LYS A 130 1.37 -66.81 8.56
CA LYS A 130 0.54 -68.02 8.71
C LYS A 130 0.67 -68.76 10.05
N THR A 131 1.54 -68.33 10.96
CA THR A 131 1.79 -69.03 12.24
C THR A 131 1.06 -68.42 13.45
N TYR A 132 0.58 -67.18 13.37
CA TYR A 132 0.07 -66.45 14.54
C TYR A 132 -1.47 -66.44 14.69
N LEU A 133 -2.21 -66.97 13.72
CA LEU A 133 -3.67 -67.06 13.78
C LEU A 133 -4.19 -68.38 14.37
N HIS A 134 -3.34 -69.39 14.61
CA HIS A 134 -3.76 -70.67 15.17
C HIS A 134 -3.72 -70.76 16.71
N HIS A 135 -3.16 -69.75 17.38
CA HIS A 135 -2.99 -69.74 18.84
C HIS A 135 -4.04 -68.91 19.60
N LEU A 136 -4.85 -68.11 18.90
CA LEU A 136 -5.87 -67.25 19.52
C LEU A 136 -7.25 -67.95 19.59
N ASP A 137 -7.56 -68.84 18.66
CA ASP A 137 -8.85 -69.56 18.64
C ASP A 137 -8.95 -70.72 19.65
N ALA A 138 -7.85 -71.08 20.33
CA ALA A 138 -7.82 -72.17 21.32
C ALA A 138 -8.03 -71.71 22.78
N LYS A 139 -8.07 -70.40 23.05
CA LYS A 139 -8.27 -69.87 24.42
C LYS A 139 -9.69 -69.36 24.71
N GLU A 140 -10.59 -69.40 23.73
CA GLU A 140 -11.96 -68.88 23.88
C GLU A 140 -13.02 -69.96 24.12
N LYS A 141 -12.62 -71.22 24.36
CA LYS A 141 -13.53 -72.36 24.62
C LYS A 141 -13.19 -73.21 25.85
N LYS A 142 -12.73 -72.59 26.95
CA LYS A 142 -12.72 -73.21 28.28
C LYS A 142 -12.95 -72.19 29.37
#